data_AF-A0AAN5CHX3-F1
#
_entry.id   AF-A0AAN5CHX3-F1
#
_cell.length_a   1.000
_cell.length_b   1.000
_cell.length_c   1.000
_cell.angle_alpha   90.00
_cell.angle_beta   90.00
_cell.angle_gamma   90.00
#
_symmetry.space_group_name_H-M   'P 1'
#
loop_
_entity.id
_entity.type
_entity.pdbx_description
1 polymer ?
#
loop_
_entity_poly.entity_id
_entity_poly.type
_entity_poly.pdbx_seq_one_letter_code
_entity_poly.pdbx_strand_id
1 'polypeptide(L)'
;MCCGIVSIIPSMLLLIAVVRSSLHTNCRSLMCMWIGFQLLVYATVWWLAASNMIYEQKYFKETFDANGHEALILKTYCPIWLATTCFELGISIERGLSIYNPSKYHGSAASYLLIFIYFIISV
;
A
#
# COMPACT_ATOMS: atom_id res chain seq x y z
N MET A 1 2.55 14.11 -13.84
CA MET A 1 2.50 12.71 -14.32
C MET A 1 3.84 11.99 -14.22
N CYS A 2 4.97 12.60 -14.61
CA CYS A 2 6.29 11.95 -14.56
C CYS A 2 6.69 11.48 -13.16
N CYS A 3 6.38 12.25 -12.09
CA CYS A 3 6.72 11.86 -10.72
C CYS A 3 6.08 10.54 -10.30
N GLY A 4 4.81 10.29 -10.65
CA GLY A 4 4.12 9.04 -10.28
C GLY A 4 4.72 7.80 -10.97
N ILE A 5 5.12 7.93 -12.24
CA ILE A 5 5.80 6.85 -12.98
C ILE A 5 7.18 6.57 -12.38
N VAL A 6 7.91 7.63 -12.02
CA VAL A 6 9.22 7.50 -11.35
C VAL A 6 9.08 6.83 -9.98
N SER A 7 7.98 7.04 -9.25
CA SER A 7 7.69 6.40 -7.96
C SER A 7 7.36 4.90 -8.05
N ILE A 8 6.95 4.39 -9.22
CA ILE A 8 6.69 2.96 -9.43
C ILE A 8 8.00 2.16 -9.47
N ILE A 9 9.05 2.72 -10.07
CA ILE A 9 10.35 2.07 -10.24
C ILE A 9 10.94 1.57 -8.90
N PRO A 10 11.12 2.42 -7.86
CA PRO A 10 11.66 1.97 -6.59
C PRO A 10 10.73 0.94 -5.90
N SER A 11 9.41 1.05 -6.06
CA SER A 11 8.46 0.10 -5.49
C SER A 11 8.58 -1.29 -6.12
N MET A 12 8.77 -1.35 -7.44
CA MET A 12 9.00 -2.60 -8.17
C MET A 12 10.36 -3.22 -7.83
N LEU A 13 11.41 -2.39 -7.72
CA LEU A 13 12.72 -2.85 -7.27
C LEU A 13 12.66 -3.41 -5.84
N LEU A 14 11.93 -2.74 -4.96
CA LEU A 14 11.70 -3.20 -3.59
C LEU A 14 10.94 -4.54 -3.58
N LEU A 15 9.93 -4.72 -4.44
CA LEU A 15 9.21 -5.99 -4.55
C LEU A 15 10.15 -7.14 -4.96
N ILE A 16 10.99 -6.91 -5.96
CA ILE A 16 11.99 -7.88 -6.41
C ILE A 16 12.97 -8.20 -5.27
N ALA A 17 13.44 -7.18 -4.56
CA ALA A 17 14.35 -7.35 -3.42
C ALA A 17 13.70 -8.16 -2.29
N VAL A 18 12.45 -7.86 -1.93
CA VAL A 18 11.69 -8.55 -0.88
C VAL A 18 11.46 -10.01 -1.24
N VAL A 19 11.05 -10.30 -2.47
CA VAL A 19 10.82 -11.68 -2.93
C VAL A 19 12.12 -12.51 -2.89
N ARG A 20 13.27 -11.90 -3.20
CA ARG A 20 14.58 -12.56 -3.18
C ARG A 20 15.27 -12.56 -1.82
N SER A 21 14.76 -11.80 -0.85
CA SER A 21 15.36 -11.70 0.47
C SER A 21 15.10 -12.96 1.32
N SER A 22 16.02 -13.25 2.24
CA SER A 22 15.90 -14.34 3.22
C SER A 22 15.01 -13.97 4.42
N LEU A 23 14.05 -13.06 4.22
CA LEU A 23 13.10 -12.68 5.27
C LEU A 23 12.20 -13.86 5.63
N HIS A 24 11.78 -13.88 6.89
CA HIS A 24 10.77 -14.82 7.37
C HIS A 24 9.48 -14.70 6.53
N THR A 25 8.84 -15.83 6.27
CA THR A 25 7.72 -15.93 5.32
C THR A 25 6.59 -14.95 5.62
N ASN A 26 6.26 -14.71 6.91
CA ASN A 26 5.22 -13.76 7.31
C ASN A 26 5.57 -12.33 6.89
N CYS A 27 6.77 -11.88 7.24
CA CYS A 27 7.28 -10.55 6.93
C CYS A 27 7.37 -10.33 5.41
N ARG A 28 7.81 -11.35 4.66
CA ARG A 28 7.84 -11.32 3.20
C ARG A 28 6.45 -11.15 2.60
N SER A 29 5.46 -11.93 3.05
CA SER A 29 4.08 -11.83 2.56
C SER A 29 3.45 -10.47 2.88
N LEU A 30 3.63 -9.95 4.10
CA LEU A 30 3.12 -8.63 4.49
C LEU A 30 3.78 -7.50 3.69
N MET A 31 5.09 -7.57 3.46
CA MET A 31 5.79 -6.60 2.60
C MET A 31 5.29 -6.66 1.16
N CYS A 32 5.08 -7.85 0.58
CA CYS A 32 4.51 -7.96 -0.76
C CYS A 32 3.10 -7.36 -0.85
N MET A 33 2.24 -7.60 0.14
CA MET A 33 0.90 -7.00 0.20
C MET A 33 0.99 -5.48 0.33
N TRP A 34 1.82 -4.98 1.24
CA TRP A 34 2.06 -3.54 1.41
C TRP A 34 2.51 -2.87 0.11
N ILE A 35 3.48 -3.45 -0.61
CA ILE A 35 3.92 -2.91 -1.90
C ILE A 35 2.79 -2.92 -2.93
N GLY A 36 1.97 -3.97 -2.95
CA GLY A 36 0.78 -4.04 -3.82
C GLY A 36 -0.21 -2.90 -3.55
N PHE A 37 -0.57 -2.67 -2.28
CA PHE A 37 -1.45 -1.57 -1.89
C PHE A 37 -0.82 -0.20 -2.15
N GLN A 38 0.48 -0.04 -1.91
CA GLN A 38 1.22 1.19 -2.24
C GLN A 38 1.16 1.52 -3.75
N LEU A 39 1.26 0.51 -4.63
CA LEU A 39 1.09 0.71 -6.07
C LEU A 39 -0.34 1.14 -6.43
N LEU A 40 -1.35 0.63 -5.73
CA LEU A 40 -2.74 1.07 -5.90
C LEU A 40 -2.95 2.52 -5.42
N VAL A 41 -2.27 2.94 -4.34
CA VAL A 41 -2.23 4.35 -3.91
C VAL A 41 -1.65 5.21 -5.04
N TYR A 42 -0.54 4.80 -5.66
CA TYR A 42 0.02 5.57 -6.77
C TYR A 42 -0.88 5.60 -8.00
N ALA A 43 -1.57 4.51 -8.33
CA ALA A 43 -2.55 4.47 -9.41
C ALA A 43 -3.72 5.43 -9.17
N THR A 44 -4.27 5.47 -7.94
CA THR A 44 -5.37 6.37 -7.59
C THR A 44 -4.96 7.84 -7.58
N VAL A 45 -3.76 8.17 -7.08
CA VAL A 45 -3.19 9.52 -7.15
C VAL A 45 -2.92 9.95 -8.58
N TRP A 46 -2.39 9.05 -9.41
CA TRP A 46 -2.19 9.31 -10.84
C TRP A 46 -3.52 9.55 -11.56
N TRP A 47 -4.54 8.75 -11.25
CA TRP A 47 -5.90 8.96 -11.77
C TRP A 47 -6.42 10.33 -11.36
N LEU A 48 -6.34 10.71 -10.09
CA LEU A 48 -6.76 12.04 -9.63
C LEU A 48 -6.03 13.16 -10.39
N ALA A 49 -4.71 13.05 -10.54
CA ALA A 49 -3.92 14.03 -11.27
C ALA A 49 -4.31 14.12 -12.76
N ALA A 50 -4.57 12.98 -13.41
CA ALA A 50 -5.05 12.94 -14.79
C ALA A 50 -6.46 13.55 -14.92
N SER A 51 -7.35 13.25 -13.97
CA SER A 51 -8.70 13.82 -13.90
C SER A 51 -8.64 15.35 -13.81
N ASN A 52 -7.84 15.88 -12.87
CA ASN A 52 -7.69 17.32 -12.71
C ASN A 52 -7.09 17.98 -13.96
N MET A 53 -6.01 17.42 -14.53
CA MET A 53 -5.37 18.00 -15.73
C MET A 53 -6.28 18.00 -16.98
N ILE A 54 -7.14 17.00 -17.14
CA ILE A 54 -8.01 16.87 -18.32
C ILE A 54 -9.29 17.68 -18.16
N TYR A 55 -9.86 17.77 -16.96
CA TYR A 55 -11.14 18.46 -16.72
C TYR A 55 -10.98 19.93 -16.28
N GLU A 56 -9.91 20.32 -15.58
CA GLU A 56 -9.76 21.69 -15.06
C GLU A 56 -9.41 22.74 -16.13
N GLN A 57 -9.01 22.35 -17.36
CA GLN A 57 -8.83 23.34 -18.42
C GLN A 57 -10.12 24.11 -18.79
N LYS A 58 -11.30 23.62 -18.37
CA LYS A 58 -12.58 24.24 -18.72
C LYS A 58 -13.31 24.94 -17.57
N TYR A 59 -13.10 24.56 -16.32
CA TYR A 59 -13.81 25.15 -15.18
C TYR A 59 -12.97 24.99 -13.90
N PHE A 60 -12.40 26.08 -13.38
CA PHE A 60 -12.01 26.15 -11.97
C PHE A 60 -13.31 26.04 -11.16
N LYS A 61 -13.66 24.83 -10.72
CA LYS A 61 -14.81 24.63 -9.84
C LYS A 61 -14.44 25.18 -8.46
N GLU A 62 -15.04 26.32 -8.09
CA GLU A 62 -14.90 26.89 -6.74
C GLU A 62 -15.51 25.99 -5.64
N THR A 63 -16.26 24.95 -6.02
CA THR A 63 -16.95 24.04 -5.09
C THR A 63 -16.67 22.58 -5.40
N PHE A 64 -16.26 21.83 -4.37
CA PHE A 64 -16.07 20.39 -4.41
C PHE A 64 -17.44 19.69 -4.55
N ASP A 65 -17.62 18.91 -5.61
CA ASP A 65 -18.86 18.18 -5.85
C ASP A 65 -18.81 16.81 -5.16
N ALA A 66 -19.55 16.68 -4.05
CA ALA A 66 -19.61 15.46 -3.25
C ALA A 66 -20.17 14.23 -3.98
N ASN A 67 -20.80 14.41 -5.15
CA ASN A 67 -21.30 13.33 -6.01
C ASN A 67 -20.54 13.23 -7.34
N GLY A 68 -19.49 14.05 -7.52
CA GLY A 68 -18.68 14.07 -8.72
C GLY A 68 -17.70 12.90 -8.84
N HIS A 69 -17.03 12.83 -9.99
CA HIS A 69 -15.99 11.84 -10.27
C HIS A 69 -14.82 11.91 -9.27
N GLU A 70 -14.51 13.10 -8.74
CA GLU A 70 -13.48 13.31 -7.71
C GLU A 70 -13.85 12.65 -6.38
N ALA A 71 -15.12 12.69 -5.98
CA ALA A 71 -15.59 12.02 -4.78
C ALA A 71 -15.48 10.49 -4.89
N LEU A 72 -15.68 9.92 -6.09
CA LEU A 72 -15.45 8.50 -6.34
C LEU A 72 -13.97 8.12 -6.20
N ILE A 73 -13.07 8.95 -6.75
CA ILE A 73 -11.63 8.73 -6.62
C ILE A 73 -11.23 8.79 -5.14
N LEU A 74 -11.73 9.78 -4.39
CA LEU A 74 -11.42 9.93 -2.96
C LEU A 74 -11.98 8.76 -2.11
N LYS A 75 -13.21 8.31 -2.40
CA LYS A 75 -13.83 7.13 -1.77
C LYS A 75 -13.05 5.84 -2.04
N THR A 76 -12.34 5.77 -3.16
CA THR A 76 -11.48 4.63 -3.51
C THR A 76 -10.09 4.76 -2.89
N TYR A 77 -9.53 5.98 -2.88
CA TYR A 77 -8.22 6.27 -2.30
C TYR A 77 -8.16 6.00 -0.80
N CYS A 78 -9.16 6.46 -0.05
CA CYS A 78 -9.17 6.38 1.41
C CYS A 78 -9.03 4.94 1.98
N PRO A 79 -9.83 3.93 1.55
CA PRO A 79 -9.65 2.56 2.02
C PRO A 79 -8.33 1.94 1.56
N ILE A 80 -7.86 2.22 0.35
CA ILE A 80 -6.57 1.70 -0.16
C ILE A 80 -5.40 2.27 0.66
N TRP A 81 -5.46 3.56 0.99
CA TRP A 81 -4.47 4.22 1.84
C TRP A 81 -4.49 3.65 3.27
N LEU A 82 -5.69 3.49 3.86
CA LEU A 82 -5.84 2.87 5.18
C LEU A 82 -5.27 1.45 5.20
N ALA A 83 -5.58 0.64 4.18
CA ALA A 83 -5.06 -0.71 4.03
C ALA A 83 -3.53 -0.72 4.02
N THR A 84 -2.93 0.21 3.27
CA THR A 84 -1.47 0.38 3.18
C THR A 84 -0.87 0.65 4.57
N THR A 85 -1.44 1.59 5.33
CA THR A 85 -0.97 1.92 6.69
C THR A 85 -1.13 0.73 7.65
N CYS A 86 -2.21 -0.05 7.55
CA CYS A 86 -2.40 -1.27 8.34
C CYS A 86 -1.32 -2.32 8.07
N PHE A 87 -0.94 -2.54 6.81
CA PHE A 87 0.16 -3.45 6.48
C PHE A 87 1.51 -2.92 6.94
N GLU A 88 1.76 -1.60 6.87
CA GLU A 88 2.98 -0.98 7.39
C GLU A 88 3.14 -1.19 8.90
N LEU A 89 2.04 -1.03 9.65
CA LEU A 89 2.00 -1.34 11.08
C LEU A 89 2.29 -2.83 11.34
N GLY A 90 1.66 -3.73 10.57
CA GLY A 90 1.89 -5.17 10.69
C GLY A 90 3.35 -5.58 10.43
N ILE A 91 3.99 -4.99 9.43
CA ILE A 91 5.43 -5.18 9.16
C ILE A 91 6.28 -4.70 10.34
N SER A 92 5.94 -3.54 10.92
CA SER A 92 6.67 -2.97 12.06
C SER A 92 6.57 -3.88 13.30
N ILE A 93 5.40 -4.45 13.57
CA ILE A 93 5.19 -5.40 14.67
C ILE A 93 5.98 -6.69 14.44
N GLU A 94 5.89 -7.28 13.24
CA GLU A 94 6.64 -8.50 12.89
C GLU A 94 8.15 -8.31 13.00
N ARG A 95 8.67 -7.17 12.56
CA ARG A 95 10.08 -6.82 12.73
C ARG A 95 10.44 -6.60 14.20
N GLY A 96 9.57 -5.98 14.98
CA GLY A 96 9.73 -5.84 16.44
C GLY A 96 9.86 -7.20 17.13
N LEU A 97 9.02 -8.17 16.76
CA LEU A 97 9.09 -9.54 17.27
C LEU A 97 10.39 -10.25 16.86
N SER A 98 10.82 -10.06 15.62
CA SER A 98 12.10 -10.61 15.12
C SER A 98 13.31 -10.09 15.90
N ILE A 99 13.29 -8.83 16.34
CA ILE A 99 14.38 -8.23 17.12
C ILE A 99 14.30 -8.65 18.59
N TYR A 100 13.09 -8.69 19.16
CA TYR A 100 12.90 -9.00 20.58
C TYR A 100 13.22 -10.45 20.91
N ASN A 101 12.92 -11.41 20.02
CA ASN A 101 13.23 -12.83 20.26
C ASN A 101 13.59 -13.60 18.96
N PRO A 102 14.81 -13.42 18.45
CA PRO A 102 15.20 -13.96 17.15
C PRO A 102 15.17 -15.50 17.11
N SER A 103 15.61 -16.18 18.18
CA SER A 103 15.68 -17.64 18.21
C SER A 103 14.30 -18.29 18.10
N LYS A 104 13.30 -17.76 18.81
CA LYS A 104 11.91 -18.25 18.69
C LYS A 104 11.28 -17.85 17.36
N TYR A 105 11.58 -16.65 16.86
CA TYR A 105 11.02 -16.15 15.61
C TYR A 105 11.49 -16.97 14.40
N HIS A 106 12.79 -17.26 14.30
CA HIS A 106 13.35 -18.08 13.22
C HIS A 106 12.97 -19.57 13.32
N GLY A 107 12.66 -20.06 14.52
CA GLY A 107 12.15 -21.42 14.74
C GLY A 107 10.64 -21.56 14.53
N SER A 108 9.91 -20.46 14.38
CA SER A 108 8.46 -20.47 14.18
C SER A 108 8.09 -20.79 12.74
N ALA A 109 6.98 -21.50 12.54
CA ALA A 109 6.38 -21.68 11.23
C ALA A 109 5.68 -20.38 10.77
N ALA A 110 5.41 -20.30 9.46
CA ALA A 110 4.62 -19.22 8.89
C ALA A 110 3.20 -19.22 9.47
N SER A 111 2.75 -18.08 9.96
CA SER A 111 1.41 -17.89 10.53
C SER A 111 0.49 -17.25 9.51
N TYR A 112 -0.07 -18.08 8.62
CA TYR A 112 -1.02 -17.64 7.60
C TYR A 112 -2.29 -17.03 8.19
N LEU A 113 -2.69 -17.46 9.40
CA LEU A 113 -3.82 -16.89 10.15
C LEU A 113 -3.58 -15.41 10.45
N LEU A 114 -2.38 -15.05 10.89
CA LEU A 114 -2.03 -13.67 11.23
C LEU A 114 -2.05 -12.79 9.97
N ILE A 115 -1.51 -13.28 8.85
CA ILE A 115 -1.57 -12.57 7.56
C ILE A 115 -3.03 -12.37 7.13
N PHE A 116 -3.89 -13.38 7.29
CA PHE A 116 -5.30 -13.29 6.97
C PHE A 116 -6.03 -12.26 7.85
N ILE A 117 -5.73 -12.20 9.15
CA ILE A 117 -6.29 -11.19 10.06
C ILE A 117 -5.90 -9.78 9.61
N TYR A 118 -4.64 -9.54 9.25
CA TYR A 118 -4.22 -8.24 8.71
C TYR A 118 -4.95 -7.89 7.41
N PHE A 119 -5.21 -8.87 6.55
CA PHE A 119 -5.99 -8.66 5.33
C PHE A 119 -7.45 -8.26 5.63
N ILE A 120 -8.10 -8.91 6.60
CA ILE A 120 -9.47 -8.56 6.99
C ILE A 120 -9.55 -7.20 7.68
N ILE A 121 -8.55 -6.82 8.49
CA ILE A 121 -8.54 -5.51 9.16
C ILE A 121 -8.27 -4.36 8.18
N SER A 122 -7.56 -4.63 7.10
CA SER A 122 -7.17 -3.61 6.11
C SER A 122 -8.22 -3.33 5.05
N VAL A 123 -9.23 -4.19 4.87
CA VAL A 123 -10.30 -4.09 3.87
C VAL A 123 -11.62 -3.70 4.55
#